data_AF-A0A6J1MZK2-F1
#
_entry.id   AF-A0A6J1MZK2-F1
#
_cell.length_a   1.000
_cell.length_b   1.000
_cell.length_c   1.000
_cell.angle_alpha   90.00
_cell.angle_beta   90.00
_cell.angle_gamma   90.00
#
_symmetry.space_group_name_H-M   'P 1'
#
loop_
_entity.id
_entity.type
_entity.pdbx_description
1 polymer ?
#
loop_
_entity_poly.entity_id
_entity_poly.type
_entity_poly.pdbx_seq_one_letter_code
_entity_poly.pdbx_strand_id
1 'polypeptide(L)'
;MKAAKDGLNIKLFYSTPDCYLKAVKDANPTLPTKQDDFFPYASDPTAYWTGYFTSRPTTKYFERQGNGYLQMVKHLQVMANLEQHNEFVLNELKSAMGVMQHHDAITGTEKQHVAHDYERLLNSAIEDATIIARQAFNKFAQDDASEPPLFAYERCRLNESSCAVSETTNQFVVTIYNPLAWDTKEPIRIPVKFGKYEVFAPNAEKIDSQLVDIPEAVKNIPT
;
A
#
# COMPACT_ATOMS: atom_id res chain seq x y z
N MET A 1 2.50 -28.50 38.51
CA MET A 1 3.95 -28.56 38.19
C MET A 1 4.64 -29.32 39.30
N LYS A 2 5.27 -30.48 39.01
CA LYS A 2 6.22 -31.05 39.97
C LYS A 2 7.34 -30.03 40.11
N ALA A 3 7.45 -29.44 41.30
CA ALA A 3 8.58 -28.59 41.65
C ALA A 3 9.87 -29.33 41.26
N ALA A 4 10.88 -28.58 40.80
CA ALA A 4 12.19 -29.12 40.49
C ALA A 4 12.60 -30.12 41.58
N LYS A 5 13.09 -31.30 41.19
CA LYS A 5 13.61 -32.30 42.13
C LYS A 5 14.55 -31.60 43.12
N ASP A 6 14.32 -31.80 44.43
CA ASP A 6 15.19 -31.23 45.46
C ASP A 6 16.66 -31.61 45.19
N GLY A 7 17.56 -30.64 45.35
CA GLY A 7 19.01 -30.84 45.17
C GLY A 7 19.61 -30.45 43.81
N LEU A 8 18.83 -29.94 42.86
CA LEU A 8 19.34 -29.55 41.53
C LEU A 8 19.91 -28.12 41.42
N ASN A 9 19.83 -27.29 42.48
CA ASN A 9 20.19 -25.86 42.47
C ASN A 9 19.60 -25.07 41.28
N ILE A 10 18.34 -25.37 40.92
CA ILE A 10 17.61 -24.71 39.83
C ILE A 10 16.35 -24.08 40.42
N LYS A 11 16.09 -22.81 40.05
CA LYS A 11 14.84 -22.10 40.35
C LYS A 11 14.05 -21.89 39.06
N LEU A 12 12.81 -22.38 39.02
CA LEU A 12 11.90 -22.23 37.89
C LEU A 12 10.66 -21.47 38.32
N PHE A 13 10.24 -20.47 37.53
CA PHE A 13 9.06 -19.66 37.78
C PHE A 13 8.52 -19.08 36.47
N TYR A 14 7.25 -18.69 36.45
CA TYR A 14 6.65 -17.98 35.31
C TYR A 14 7.26 -16.57 35.18
N SER A 15 7.50 -16.14 33.94
CA SER A 15 8.16 -14.87 33.66
C SER A 15 7.74 -14.32 32.28
N THR A 16 8.35 -13.20 31.89
CA THR A 16 8.14 -12.51 30.60
C THR A 16 9.49 -12.31 29.89
N PRO A 17 9.50 -12.06 28.56
CA PRO A 17 10.73 -11.73 27.84
C PRO A 17 11.50 -10.53 28.43
N ASP A 18 10.78 -9.53 28.93
CA ASP A 18 11.36 -8.35 29.60
C ASP A 18 12.08 -8.73 30.91
N CYS A 19 11.44 -9.52 31.75
CA CYS A 19 12.04 -10.00 32.99
C CYS A 19 13.27 -10.89 32.74
N TYR A 20 13.25 -11.72 31.68
CA TYR A 20 14.41 -12.49 31.25
C TYR A 20 15.56 -11.57 30.83
N LEU A 21 15.30 -10.59 29.97
CA LEU A 21 16.32 -9.65 29.49
C LEU A 21 16.91 -8.83 30.65
N LYS A 22 16.07 -8.43 31.62
CA LYS A 22 16.53 -7.81 32.87
C LYS A 22 17.48 -8.73 33.65
N ALA A 23 17.13 -10.00 33.84
CA ALA A 23 17.99 -10.94 34.56
C ALA A 23 19.33 -11.18 33.84
N VAL A 24 19.32 -11.29 32.50
CA VAL A 24 20.55 -11.38 31.69
C VAL A 24 21.40 -10.12 31.88
N LYS A 25 20.80 -8.93 31.84
CA LYS A 25 21.51 -7.67 32.07
C LYS A 25 22.11 -7.59 33.48
N ASP A 26 21.35 -7.95 34.51
CA ASP A 26 21.80 -7.93 35.92
C ASP A 26 22.95 -8.93 36.17
N ALA A 27 23.01 -10.03 35.42
CA ALA A 27 24.12 -10.97 35.45
C ALA A 27 25.41 -10.41 34.83
N ASN A 28 25.34 -9.25 34.16
CA ASN A 28 26.44 -8.53 33.54
C ASN A 28 27.41 -9.44 32.71
N PRO A 29 26.88 -10.26 31.78
CA PRO A 29 27.72 -11.12 30.95
C PRO A 29 28.53 -10.28 29.95
N THR A 30 29.66 -10.83 29.51
CA THR A 30 30.34 -10.33 28.31
C THR A 30 29.63 -10.88 27.08
N LEU A 31 29.00 -10.02 26.28
CA LEU A 31 28.30 -10.39 25.05
C LEU A 31 29.13 -10.01 23.81
N PRO A 32 29.17 -10.86 22.77
CA PRO A 32 29.82 -10.50 21.52
C PRO A 32 29.01 -9.43 20.76
N THR A 33 29.71 -8.60 19.97
CA THR A 33 29.07 -7.69 19.02
C THR A 33 28.74 -8.42 17.72
N LYS A 34 27.50 -8.29 17.23
CA LYS A 34 27.09 -8.73 15.89
C LYS A 34 26.76 -7.50 15.04
N GLN A 35 27.33 -7.45 13.85
CA GLN A 35 26.98 -6.51 12.78
C GLN A 35 26.43 -7.33 11.61
N ASP A 36 25.70 -6.73 10.68
CA ASP A 36 24.98 -7.38 9.56
C ASP A 36 23.64 -8.04 9.93
N ASP A 37 22.99 -8.67 8.96
CA ASP A 37 21.68 -9.32 9.09
C ASP A 37 21.76 -10.83 9.39
N PHE A 38 20.62 -11.50 9.26
CA PHE A 38 20.45 -12.95 9.40
C PHE A 38 19.86 -13.59 8.12
N PHE A 39 20.14 -13.01 6.94
CA PHE A 39 19.71 -13.57 5.66
C PHE A 39 20.86 -14.26 4.90
N PRO A 40 20.56 -15.32 4.12
CA PRO A 40 19.30 -16.06 4.09
C PRO A 40 19.16 -17.04 5.26
N TYR A 41 17.92 -17.29 5.71
CA TYR A 41 17.62 -18.33 6.70
C TYR A 41 17.57 -19.71 6.04
N ALA A 42 18.11 -20.73 6.73
CA ALA A 42 17.95 -22.13 6.38
C ALA A 42 17.64 -22.95 7.64
N SER A 43 16.62 -23.81 7.57
CA SER A 43 16.29 -24.73 8.68
C SER A 43 17.16 -25.98 8.67
N ASP A 44 17.65 -26.39 7.49
CA ASP A 44 18.45 -27.58 7.23
C ASP A 44 19.50 -27.27 6.14
N PRO A 45 20.54 -28.11 5.96
CA PRO A 45 21.64 -27.83 5.02
C PRO A 45 21.23 -27.55 3.57
N THR A 46 20.05 -28.00 3.14
CA THR A 46 19.51 -27.81 1.79
C THR A 46 18.15 -27.12 1.76
N ALA A 47 17.67 -26.60 2.89
CA ALA A 47 16.34 -25.99 3.03
C ALA A 47 16.47 -24.49 3.29
N TYR A 48 16.89 -23.74 2.26
CA TYR A 48 16.99 -22.28 2.30
C TYR A 48 15.62 -21.64 2.03
N TRP A 49 15.23 -20.72 2.90
CA TRP A 49 13.94 -20.05 2.85
C TRP A 49 14.02 -18.79 1.97
N THR A 50 14.50 -18.93 0.74
CA THR A 50 14.62 -17.81 -0.20
C THR A 50 13.45 -17.74 -1.18
N GLY A 51 12.62 -18.79 -1.27
CA GLY A 51 11.45 -18.81 -2.16
C GLY A 51 10.41 -17.74 -1.84
N TYR A 52 10.17 -17.47 -0.54
CA TYR A 52 9.17 -16.48 -0.13
C TYR A 52 9.54 -15.03 -0.51
N PHE A 53 10.78 -14.78 -0.92
CA PHE A 53 11.18 -13.50 -1.49
C PHE A 53 10.40 -13.20 -2.79
N THR A 54 9.90 -14.22 -3.49
CA THR A 54 9.16 -14.07 -4.75
C THR A 54 7.74 -14.66 -4.72
N SER A 55 7.43 -15.60 -3.83
CA SER A 55 6.08 -16.18 -3.71
C SER A 55 4.97 -15.12 -3.75
N ARG A 56 3.91 -15.35 -4.55
CA ARG A 56 2.80 -14.40 -4.74
C ARG A 56 3.26 -12.97 -5.09
N PRO A 57 3.95 -12.78 -6.24
CA PRO A 57 4.51 -11.48 -6.61
C PRO A 57 3.43 -10.42 -6.84
N THR A 58 2.24 -10.81 -7.30
CA THR A 58 1.11 -9.89 -7.47
C THR A 58 0.67 -9.27 -6.14
N THR A 59 0.54 -10.08 -5.09
CA THR A 59 0.17 -9.60 -3.74
C THR A 59 1.26 -8.71 -3.15
N LYS A 60 2.55 -9.05 -3.36
CA LYS A 60 3.68 -8.18 -2.98
C LYS A 60 3.62 -6.83 -3.68
N TYR A 61 3.33 -6.81 -4.97
CA TYR A 61 3.15 -5.56 -5.71
C TYR A 61 1.93 -4.77 -5.23
N PHE A 62 0.82 -5.46 -4.97
CA PHE A 62 -0.41 -4.83 -4.48
C PHE A 62 -0.23 -4.18 -3.11
N GLU A 63 0.52 -4.81 -2.20
CA GLU A 63 0.90 -4.19 -0.93
C GLU A 63 1.68 -2.88 -1.14
N ARG A 64 2.65 -2.85 -2.09
CA ARG A 64 3.41 -1.63 -2.39
C ARG A 64 2.52 -0.53 -2.94
N GLN A 65 1.56 -0.87 -3.80
CA GLN A 65 0.54 0.07 -4.26
C GLN A 65 -0.32 0.57 -3.10
N GLY A 66 -0.76 -0.32 -2.21
CA GLY A 66 -1.51 0.03 -1.00
C GLY A 66 -0.77 1.02 -0.10
N ASN A 67 0.54 0.82 0.11
CA ASN A 67 1.35 1.80 0.85
C ASN A 67 1.42 3.14 0.12
N GLY A 68 1.52 3.15 -1.21
CA GLY A 68 1.47 4.36 -2.03
C GLY A 68 0.18 5.16 -1.80
N TYR A 69 -0.98 4.47 -1.86
CA TYR A 69 -2.27 5.09 -1.54
C TYR A 69 -2.31 5.59 -0.10
N LEU A 70 -1.82 4.81 0.88
CA LEU A 70 -1.79 5.20 2.27
C LEU A 70 -1.00 6.49 2.49
N GLN A 71 0.19 6.63 1.89
CA GLN A 71 0.96 7.88 2.03
C GLN A 71 0.23 9.06 1.35
N MET A 72 -0.32 8.85 0.15
CA MET A 72 -1.10 9.88 -0.55
C MET A 72 -2.26 10.38 0.31
N VAL A 73 -3.11 9.49 0.84
CA VAL A 73 -4.27 9.93 1.63
C VAL A 73 -3.86 10.57 2.95
N LYS A 74 -2.76 10.15 3.57
CA LYS A 74 -2.21 10.84 4.77
C LYS A 74 -1.80 12.28 4.44
N HIS A 75 -1.13 12.49 3.31
CA HIS A 75 -0.73 13.83 2.89
C HIS A 75 -1.95 14.70 2.61
N LEU A 76 -2.89 14.20 1.81
CA LEU A 76 -4.09 14.93 1.41
C LEU A 76 -4.98 15.26 2.61
N GLN A 77 -5.14 14.34 3.56
CA GLN A 77 -5.89 14.57 4.81
C GLN A 77 -5.36 15.80 5.56
N VAL A 78 -4.04 15.92 5.69
CA VAL A 78 -3.38 17.03 6.41
C VAL A 78 -3.36 18.31 5.56
N MET A 79 -2.94 18.22 4.30
CA MET A 79 -2.78 19.37 3.42
C MET A 79 -4.09 20.10 3.14
N ALA A 80 -5.18 19.34 2.94
CA ALA A 80 -6.51 19.92 2.75
C ALA A 80 -7.19 20.26 4.09
N ASN A 81 -6.55 20.00 5.24
CA ASN A 81 -7.12 20.18 6.58
C ASN A 81 -8.55 19.61 6.64
N LEU A 82 -8.69 18.34 6.27
CA LEU A 82 -9.98 17.66 6.22
C LEU A 82 -10.44 17.27 7.63
N GLU A 83 -11.75 17.08 7.76
CA GLU A 83 -12.37 16.75 9.04
C GLU A 83 -11.86 15.42 9.61
N GLN A 84 -11.92 15.31 10.94
CA GLN A 84 -11.45 14.15 11.68
C GLN A 84 -12.27 12.89 11.42
N HIS A 85 -13.52 12.99 10.93
CA HIS A 85 -14.34 11.81 10.64
C HIS A 85 -13.69 10.88 9.61
N ASN A 86 -12.85 11.42 8.71
CA ASN A 86 -12.05 10.65 7.75
C ASN A 86 -10.96 9.80 8.41
N GLU A 87 -10.57 10.08 9.67
CA GLU A 87 -9.57 9.28 10.37
C GLU A 87 -9.99 7.82 10.50
N PHE A 88 -11.30 7.53 10.53
CA PHE A 88 -11.80 6.17 10.55
C PHE A 88 -11.33 5.38 9.32
N VAL A 89 -11.64 5.84 8.11
CA VAL A 89 -11.23 5.15 6.86
C VAL A 89 -9.71 5.15 6.67
N LEU A 90 -9.03 6.20 7.13
CA LEU A 90 -7.57 6.25 7.14
C LEU A 90 -6.97 5.19 8.07
N ASN A 91 -7.55 4.99 9.26
CA ASN A 91 -7.08 4.01 10.22
C ASN A 91 -7.42 2.58 9.80
N GLU A 92 -8.52 2.36 9.07
CA GLU A 92 -8.81 1.08 8.41
C GLU A 92 -7.72 0.74 7.39
N LEU A 93 -7.33 1.68 6.52
CA LEU A 93 -6.22 1.44 5.57
C LEU A 93 -4.88 1.22 6.29
N LYS A 94 -4.58 1.94 7.37
CA LYS A 94 -3.38 1.66 8.20
C LYS A 94 -3.42 0.25 8.78
N SER A 95 -4.57 -0.18 9.30
CA SER A 95 -4.75 -1.51 9.89
C SER A 95 -4.60 -2.60 8.84
N ALA A 96 -5.22 -2.43 7.66
CA ALA A 96 -5.06 -3.34 6.54
C ALA A 96 -3.60 -3.46 6.09
N MET A 97 -2.90 -2.33 5.94
CA MET A 97 -1.47 -2.33 5.63
C MET A 97 -0.63 -3.02 6.72
N GLY A 98 -1.01 -2.86 7.99
CA GLY A 98 -0.38 -3.58 9.12
C GLY A 98 -0.57 -5.09 9.03
N VAL A 99 -1.78 -5.56 8.72
CA VAL A 99 -2.07 -6.98 8.48
C VAL A 99 -1.24 -7.52 7.31
N MET A 100 -1.11 -6.74 6.22
CA MET A 100 -0.28 -7.14 5.08
C MET A 100 1.20 -7.33 5.44
N GLN A 101 1.72 -6.72 6.51
CA GLN A 101 3.09 -6.95 6.99
C GLN A 101 3.27 -8.24 7.79
N HIS A 102 2.19 -8.99 8.07
CA HIS A 102 2.30 -10.29 8.71
C HIS A 102 3.28 -11.19 7.93
N HIS A 103 4.06 -12.00 8.65
CA HIS A 103 5.10 -12.84 8.06
C HIS A 103 4.57 -14.03 7.24
N ASP A 104 3.25 -14.20 7.18
CA ASP A 104 2.55 -15.05 6.20
C ASP A 104 1.59 -14.25 5.31
N ALA A 105 1.73 -12.93 5.20
CA ALA A 105 0.97 -12.12 4.25
C ALA A 105 1.90 -11.62 3.14
N ILE A 106 2.75 -10.64 3.44
CA ILE A 106 3.70 -10.09 2.44
C ILE A 106 4.67 -11.16 1.90
N THR A 107 4.94 -12.23 2.67
CA THR A 107 5.81 -13.33 2.28
C THR A 107 5.15 -14.30 1.29
N GLY A 108 3.82 -14.37 1.25
CA GLY A 108 3.07 -15.26 0.37
C GLY A 108 3.14 -16.74 0.78
N THR A 109 3.26 -17.03 2.08
CA THR A 109 3.35 -18.39 2.66
C THR A 109 2.02 -18.94 3.19
N GLU A 110 0.93 -18.19 3.05
CA GLU A 110 -0.43 -18.55 3.43
C GLU A 110 -1.18 -19.42 2.40
N LYS A 111 -2.27 -20.03 2.85
CA LYS A 111 -3.22 -20.75 1.98
C LYS A 111 -3.95 -19.78 1.04
N GLN A 112 -4.36 -20.28 -0.12
CA GLN A 112 -4.97 -19.45 -1.18
C GLN A 112 -6.18 -18.61 -0.70
N HIS A 113 -7.06 -19.17 0.11
CA HIS A 113 -8.23 -18.42 0.59
C HIS A 113 -7.86 -17.30 1.57
N VAL A 114 -6.72 -17.43 2.28
CA VAL A 114 -6.19 -16.38 3.16
C VAL A 114 -5.58 -15.27 2.31
N ALA A 115 -4.86 -15.62 1.24
CA ALA A 115 -4.35 -14.67 0.26
C ALA A 115 -5.48 -13.81 -0.34
N HIS A 116 -6.58 -14.44 -0.76
CA HIS A 116 -7.75 -13.73 -1.27
C HIS A 116 -8.39 -12.82 -0.22
N ASP A 117 -8.37 -13.22 1.06
CA ASP A 117 -8.90 -12.39 2.14
C ASP A 117 -8.02 -11.15 2.38
N TYR A 118 -6.69 -11.30 2.34
CA TYR A 118 -5.74 -10.20 2.38
C TYR A 118 -5.95 -9.21 1.22
N GLU A 119 -6.12 -9.72 -0.01
CA GLU A 119 -6.38 -8.91 -1.20
C GLU A 119 -7.72 -8.16 -1.08
N ARG A 120 -8.78 -8.85 -0.64
CA ARG A 120 -10.09 -8.25 -0.39
C ARG A 120 -10.02 -7.14 0.66
N LEU A 121 -9.36 -7.41 1.79
CA LEU A 121 -9.20 -6.49 2.91
C LEU A 121 -8.45 -5.23 2.49
N LEU A 122 -7.30 -5.38 1.82
CA LEU A 122 -6.52 -4.25 1.33
C LEU A 122 -7.28 -3.45 0.27
N ASN A 123 -7.93 -4.12 -0.69
CA ASN A 123 -8.69 -3.43 -1.73
C ASN A 123 -9.85 -2.62 -1.15
N SER A 124 -10.63 -3.19 -0.23
CA SER A 124 -11.73 -2.46 0.43
C SER A 124 -11.21 -1.22 1.14
N ALA A 125 -10.14 -1.36 1.93
CA ALA A 125 -9.59 -0.25 2.68
C ALA A 125 -9.00 0.86 1.78
N ILE A 126 -8.41 0.50 0.63
CA ILE A 126 -7.96 1.48 -0.37
C ILE A 126 -9.17 2.24 -0.93
N GLU A 127 -10.20 1.52 -1.40
CA GLU A 127 -11.40 2.12 -2.01
C GLU A 127 -12.12 3.06 -1.04
N ASP A 128 -12.29 2.65 0.22
CA ASP A 128 -12.91 3.47 1.25
C ASP A 128 -12.07 4.73 1.53
N ALA A 129 -10.74 4.59 1.65
CA ALA A 129 -9.85 5.71 1.91
C ALA A 129 -9.75 6.70 0.73
N THR A 130 -10.13 6.32 -0.51
CA THR A 130 -10.11 7.24 -1.65
C THR A 130 -11.03 8.45 -1.46
N ILE A 131 -12.03 8.38 -0.58
CA ILE A 131 -12.89 9.52 -0.24
C ILE A 131 -12.09 10.74 0.21
N ILE A 132 -10.97 10.53 0.92
CA ILE A 132 -10.05 11.58 1.37
C ILE A 132 -9.48 12.32 0.16
N ALA A 133 -9.04 11.59 -0.86
CA ALA A 133 -8.51 12.19 -2.08
C ALA A 133 -9.60 12.96 -2.84
N ARG A 134 -10.81 12.41 -2.94
CA ARG A 134 -11.95 13.07 -3.60
C ARG A 134 -12.30 14.40 -2.92
N GLN A 135 -12.35 14.42 -1.59
CA GLN A 135 -12.64 15.62 -0.82
C GLN A 135 -11.50 16.64 -0.91
N ALA A 136 -10.24 16.20 -0.75
CA ALA A 136 -9.08 17.07 -0.82
C ALA A 136 -8.97 17.75 -2.19
N PHE A 137 -9.09 16.99 -3.29
CA PHE A 137 -8.99 17.56 -4.63
C PHE A 137 -10.16 18.50 -4.96
N ASN A 138 -11.37 18.23 -4.46
CA ASN A 138 -12.48 19.19 -4.61
C ASN A 138 -12.22 20.47 -3.81
N LYS A 139 -11.68 20.38 -2.60
CA LYS A 139 -11.31 21.53 -1.77
C LYS A 139 -10.11 22.32 -2.31
N PHE A 140 -9.22 21.70 -3.08
CA PHE A 140 -8.15 22.43 -3.78
C PHE A 140 -8.63 23.07 -5.08
N ALA A 141 -9.63 22.47 -5.73
CA ALA A 141 -10.23 23.01 -6.94
C ALA A 141 -11.22 24.16 -6.66
N GLN A 142 -11.72 24.26 -5.43
CA GLN A 142 -12.72 25.25 -5.00
C GLN A 142 -12.26 25.92 -3.71
N ASP A 143 -12.17 27.25 -3.68
CA ASP A 143 -11.77 28.00 -2.48
C ASP A 143 -12.81 27.89 -1.34
N ASP A 144 -14.09 27.67 -1.66
CA ASP A 144 -15.17 27.55 -0.69
C ASP A 144 -15.54 26.09 -0.43
N ALA A 145 -15.30 25.61 0.79
CA ALA A 145 -15.61 24.25 1.22
C ALA A 145 -17.12 24.01 1.50
N SER A 146 -17.96 25.06 1.46
CA SER A 146 -19.41 24.95 1.62
C SER A 146 -20.17 24.66 0.32
N GLU A 147 -19.50 24.85 -0.83
CA GLU A 147 -20.04 24.53 -2.15
C GLU A 147 -20.08 23.01 -2.40
N PRO A 148 -21.03 22.52 -3.22
CA PRO A 148 -21.07 21.11 -3.58
C PRO A 148 -19.79 20.70 -4.35
N PRO A 149 -19.42 19.41 -4.32
CA PRO A 149 -18.26 18.93 -5.07
C PRO A 149 -18.38 19.23 -6.58
N LEU A 150 -17.38 19.92 -7.14
CA LEU A 150 -17.30 20.27 -8.56
C LEU A 150 -17.05 19.03 -9.44
N PHE A 151 -16.27 18.08 -8.93
CA PHE A 151 -15.89 16.87 -9.66
C PHE A 151 -16.25 15.59 -8.90
N ALA A 152 -16.84 14.65 -9.63
CA ALA A 152 -16.94 13.25 -9.21
C ALA A 152 -15.68 12.51 -9.65
N TYR A 153 -14.70 12.40 -8.74
CA TYR A 153 -13.44 11.73 -9.02
C TYR A 153 -13.57 10.20 -9.00
N GLU A 154 -13.15 9.56 -10.09
CA GLU A 154 -13.02 8.11 -10.19
C GLU A 154 -11.57 7.70 -10.44
N ARG A 155 -11.22 6.52 -9.95
CA ARG A 155 -9.89 5.93 -10.11
C ARG A 155 -9.86 5.04 -11.35
N CYS A 156 -8.94 5.31 -12.27
CA CYS A 156 -8.68 4.42 -13.39
C CYS A 156 -7.90 3.16 -12.97
N ARG A 157 -8.16 2.04 -13.65
CA ARG A 157 -7.40 0.79 -13.53
C ARG A 157 -6.39 0.69 -14.67
N LEU A 158 -5.29 1.41 -14.50
CA LEU A 158 -4.29 1.60 -15.57
C LEU A 158 -3.53 0.31 -15.94
N ASN A 159 -3.42 -0.64 -15.01
CA ASN A 159 -2.78 -1.94 -15.23
C ASN A 159 -3.52 -2.81 -16.27
N GLU A 160 -4.85 -2.75 -16.29
CA GLU A 160 -5.69 -3.46 -17.27
C GLU A 160 -6.17 -2.56 -18.41
N SER A 161 -5.58 -1.36 -18.54
CA SER A 161 -5.99 -0.34 -19.52
C SER A 161 -7.49 -0.03 -19.49
N SER A 162 -8.07 0.08 -18.29
CA SER A 162 -9.49 0.37 -18.09
C SER A 162 -9.69 1.68 -17.33
N CYS A 163 -10.56 2.55 -17.82
CA CYS A 163 -11.05 3.70 -17.09
C CYS A 163 -12.43 4.17 -17.57
N ALA A 164 -13.44 3.98 -16.72
CA ALA A 164 -14.83 4.24 -17.07
C ALA A 164 -15.07 5.67 -17.57
N VAL A 165 -14.54 6.68 -16.88
CA VAL A 165 -14.75 8.10 -17.22
C VAL A 165 -14.21 8.41 -18.62
N SER A 166 -12.96 8.06 -18.92
CA SER A 166 -12.32 8.39 -20.19
C SER A 166 -12.77 7.50 -21.37
N GLU A 167 -13.44 6.39 -21.09
CA GLU A 167 -14.03 5.51 -22.11
C GLU A 167 -15.51 5.84 -22.40
N THR A 168 -16.21 6.50 -21.49
CA THR A 168 -17.66 6.80 -21.66
C THR A 168 -17.94 8.26 -21.98
N THR A 169 -16.99 9.16 -21.72
CA THR A 169 -17.16 10.60 -21.94
C THR A 169 -16.28 11.12 -23.09
N ASN A 170 -16.73 12.19 -23.74
CA ASN A 170 -15.98 12.85 -24.81
C ASN A 170 -15.02 13.93 -24.29
N GLN A 171 -15.21 14.38 -23.05
CA GLN A 171 -14.40 15.37 -22.38
C GLN A 171 -14.34 15.03 -20.89
N PHE A 172 -13.14 15.06 -20.32
CA PHE A 172 -12.90 14.74 -18.92
C PHE A 172 -11.68 15.52 -18.40
N VAL A 173 -11.58 15.61 -17.07
CA VAL A 173 -10.44 16.25 -16.38
C VAL A 173 -9.58 15.15 -15.75
N VAL A 174 -8.26 15.27 -15.90
CA VAL A 174 -7.29 14.39 -15.26
C VAL A 174 -6.60 15.16 -14.14
N THR A 175 -6.74 14.69 -12.89
CA THR A 175 -6.02 15.24 -11.74
C THR A 175 -4.81 14.37 -11.44
N ILE A 176 -3.65 15.00 -11.31
CA ILE A 176 -2.37 14.34 -11.11
C ILE A 176 -1.81 14.83 -9.78
N TYR A 177 -1.45 13.89 -8.91
CA TYR A 177 -0.85 14.20 -7.62
C TYR A 177 0.56 13.62 -7.54
N ASN A 178 1.54 14.49 -7.31
CA ASN A 178 2.92 14.12 -7.03
C ASN A 178 3.12 14.09 -5.49
N PRO A 179 3.27 12.91 -4.85
CA PRO A 179 3.48 12.81 -3.41
C PRO A 179 4.90 13.17 -2.96
N LEU A 180 5.82 13.40 -3.91
CA LEU A 180 7.22 13.66 -3.61
C LEU A 180 7.47 15.16 -3.36
N ALA A 181 8.50 15.48 -2.58
CA ALA A 181 8.84 16.86 -2.20
C ALA A 181 9.65 17.63 -3.27
N TRP A 182 9.69 17.12 -4.49
CA TRP A 182 10.48 17.62 -5.62
C TRP A 182 9.72 17.43 -6.92
N ASP A 183 10.00 18.29 -7.90
CA ASP A 183 9.32 18.29 -9.20
C ASP A 183 9.63 17.02 -9.99
N THR A 184 8.60 16.47 -10.63
CA THR A 184 8.71 15.30 -11.50
C THR A 184 8.14 15.59 -12.87
N LYS A 185 8.73 14.95 -13.89
CA LYS A 185 8.25 14.97 -15.27
C LYS A 185 8.20 13.55 -15.77
N GLU A 186 6.99 13.01 -15.87
CA GLU A 186 6.75 11.63 -16.29
C GLU A 186 5.63 11.57 -17.33
N PRO A 187 5.70 10.63 -18.30
CA PRO A 187 4.60 10.41 -19.22
C PRO A 187 3.42 9.76 -18.48
N ILE A 188 2.22 10.29 -18.70
CA ILE A 188 0.99 9.75 -18.12
C ILE A 188 0.19 9.08 -19.23
N ARG A 189 -0.19 7.83 -19.00
CA ARG A 189 -0.96 7.02 -19.95
C ARG A 189 -2.36 6.80 -19.42
N ILE A 190 -3.36 7.36 -20.11
CA ILE A 190 -4.78 7.22 -19.77
C ILE A 190 -5.48 6.39 -20.85
N PRO A 191 -6.21 5.31 -20.50
CA PRO A 191 -7.03 4.57 -21.46
C PRO A 191 -8.12 5.46 -22.04
N VAL A 192 -8.29 5.45 -23.35
CA VAL A 192 -9.32 6.23 -24.06
C VAL A 192 -9.87 5.38 -25.21
N LYS A 193 -11.08 5.71 -25.67
CA LYS A 193 -11.60 5.15 -26.92
C LYS A 193 -10.76 5.64 -28.10
N PHE A 194 -10.79 4.88 -29.21
CA PHE A 194 -10.12 5.33 -30.43
C PHE A 194 -10.77 6.62 -30.95
N GLY A 195 -9.96 7.65 -31.18
CA GLY A 195 -10.46 8.98 -31.54
C GLY A 195 -9.34 9.99 -31.78
N LYS A 196 -9.71 11.27 -31.84
CA LYS A 196 -8.77 12.39 -31.86
C LYS A 196 -8.93 13.16 -30.56
N TYR A 197 -7.83 13.35 -29.84
CA TYR A 197 -7.81 14.02 -28.55
C TYR A 197 -6.89 15.24 -28.61
N GLU A 198 -7.29 16.29 -27.91
CA GLU A 198 -6.43 17.41 -27.59
C GLU A 198 -6.31 17.47 -26.07
N VAL A 199 -5.08 17.62 -25.59
CA VAL A 199 -4.78 17.67 -24.16
C VAL A 199 -4.35 19.08 -23.84
N PHE A 200 -4.93 19.65 -22.78
CA PHE A 200 -4.64 21.01 -22.35
C PHE A 200 -4.16 21.01 -20.91
N ALA A 201 -3.16 21.85 -20.62
CA ALA A 201 -2.70 22.15 -19.28
C ALA A 201 -3.71 23.06 -18.55
N PRO A 202 -3.60 23.24 -17.22
CA PRO A 202 -4.51 24.11 -16.47
C PRO A 202 -4.55 25.57 -16.95
N ASN A 203 -3.48 26.06 -17.60
CA ASN A 203 -3.39 27.39 -18.20
C ASN A 203 -3.96 27.46 -19.63
N ALA A 204 -4.68 26.42 -20.08
CA ALA A 204 -5.23 26.25 -21.43
C ALA A 204 -4.19 26.10 -22.56
N GLU A 205 -2.91 25.92 -22.24
CA GLU A 205 -1.90 25.59 -23.25
C GLU A 205 -2.03 24.14 -23.71
N LYS A 206 -1.88 23.91 -25.01
CA LYS A 206 -1.93 22.57 -25.60
C LYS A 206 -0.67 21.79 -25.22
N ILE A 207 -0.86 20.59 -24.67
CA ILE A 207 0.21 19.64 -24.35
C ILE A 207 0.35 18.64 -25.51
N ASP A 208 1.59 18.39 -25.92
CA ASP A 208 1.90 17.34 -26.88
C ASP A 208 1.47 15.97 -26.33
N SER A 209 0.67 15.25 -27.12
CA SER A 209 0.16 13.94 -26.75
C SER A 209 0.25 12.98 -27.92
N GLN A 210 0.27 11.68 -27.60
CA GLN A 210 0.30 10.60 -28.59
C GLN A 210 -0.72 9.52 -28.19
N LEU A 211 -1.36 8.95 -29.21
CA LEU A 211 -2.17 7.74 -29.04
C LEU A 211 -1.29 6.52 -29.29
N VAL A 212 -1.37 5.57 -28.37
CA VAL A 212 -0.61 4.32 -28.41
C VAL A 212 -1.56 3.16 -28.23
N ASP A 213 -1.49 2.19 -29.14
CA ASP A 213 -2.33 1.01 -29.09
C ASP A 213 -2.18 0.23 -27.78
N ILE A 214 -3.27 -0.38 -27.34
CA ILE A 214 -3.25 -1.29 -26.19
C ILE A 214 -2.41 -2.53 -26.57
N PRO A 215 -1.39 -2.90 -25.78
CA PRO A 215 -0.58 -4.08 -26.07
C PRO A 215 -1.43 -5.35 -26.13
N GLU A 216 -1.06 -6.26 -27.02
CA GLU A 216 -1.81 -7.50 -27.26
C GLU A 216 -1.92 -8.36 -25.99
N ALA A 217 -0.88 -8.37 -25.13
CA ALA A 217 -0.92 -9.05 -23.85
C ALA A 217 -2.02 -8.54 -22.90
N VAL A 218 -2.34 -7.24 -22.95
CA VAL A 218 -3.39 -6.63 -22.11
C VAL A 218 -4.77 -6.96 -22.68
N LYS A 219 -4.94 -6.93 -24.01
CA LYS A 219 -6.20 -7.31 -24.66
C LYS A 219 -6.60 -8.77 -24.40
N ASN A 220 -5.62 -9.63 -24.16
CA ASN A 220 -5.81 -11.06 -23.91
C ASN A 220 -5.90 -11.41 -22.42
N ILE A 221 -5.99 -10.41 -21.52
CA ILE A 221 -6.29 -10.67 -20.10
C ILE A 221 -7.70 -11.28 -20.03
N PRO A 222 -7.89 -12.46 -19.40
CA PRO A 222 -9.21 -13.04 -19.23
C PRO A 222 -10.07 -12.12 -18.36
N THR A 223 -11.19 -11.64 -18.91
CA THR A 223 -12.21 -10.84 -18.22
C THR A 223 -13.30 -11.72 -17.63
#